data_AF-A0A8D0LCA2-F1
#
_entry.id   AF-A0A8D0LCA2-F1
#
_cell.length_a   1.000
_cell.length_b   1.000
_cell.length_c   1.000
_cell.angle_alpha   90.00
_cell.angle_beta   90.00
_cell.angle_gamma   90.00
#
_symmetry.space_group_name_H-M   'P 1'
#
loop_
_entity.id
_entity.type
_entity.pdbx_description
1 polymer ?
#
loop_
_entity_poly.entity_id
_entity_poly.type
_entity_poly.pdbx_seq_one_letter_code
_entity_poly.pdbx_strand_id
1 'polypeptide(L)'
;MVHTLAWNDTSNILCGLQDTRFTVWYYPNTVYVDKDLLPKTLFEKDASEFSKNPQIVQFVGNQVTIRRADGSLIHINIPPYPAILHEYVSSSKWEDAVRLCRFVKDQTLWACLAAMAVANKDMTTAEIAYASIGEIDKVQYISSIKELPSKESKLAHILLFSGNIQDAETLLLQAGLVYQAIQVNINLYNWERALDLAVKHKTHVDTVLAYRQKFLEDFGKKETNKRFLQYAEGIEIDWNKVKAKIEMEIAKERERSAAIPAVRASVTVQR
;
A
#
# COMPACT_ATOMS: atom_id res chain seq x y z
N MET A 1 -9.39 -24.64 -11.17
CA MET A 1 -9.49 -24.95 -9.72
C MET A 1 -8.08 -25.29 -9.24
N VAL A 2 -7.58 -24.75 -8.12
CA VAL A 2 -6.20 -25.08 -7.67
C VAL A 2 -6.17 -26.54 -7.20
N HIS A 3 -5.31 -27.35 -7.80
CA HIS A 3 -5.25 -28.79 -7.51
C HIS A 3 -4.30 -29.11 -6.36
N THR A 4 -3.21 -28.35 -6.25
CA THR A 4 -2.16 -28.58 -5.25
C THR A 4 -1.36 -27.29 -5.07
N LEU A 5 -0.85 -27.06 -3.86
CA LEU A 5 -0.05 -25.90 -3.49
C LEU A 5 1.01 -26.29 -2.47
N ALA A 6 2.16 -25.60 -2.51
CA ALA A 6 3.22 -25.76 -1.52
C ALA A 6 3.95 -24.45 -1.28
N TRP A 7 4.23 -24.16 -0.01
CA TRP A 7 5.10 -23.07 0.41
C TRP A 7 6.56 -23.46 0.31
N ASN A 8 7.40 -22.49 -0.03
CA ASN A 8 8.84 -22.63 0.11
C ASN A 8 9.23 -22.79 1.59
N ASP A 9 10.33 -23.49 1.82
CA ASP A 9 10.85 -23.81 3.15
C ASP A 9 11.48 -22.61 3.87
N THR A 10 12.08 -21.68 3.14
CA THR A 10 12.88 -20.58 3.69
C THR A 10 12.26 -19.20 3.44
N SER A 11 11.62 -19.02 2.29
CA SER A 11 11.13 -17.72 1.82
C SER A 11 9.60 -17.67 1.76
N ASN A 12 9.02 -16.47 1.84
CA ASN A 12 7.58 -16.29 1.67
C ASN A 12 7.20 -16.31 0.19
N ILE A 13 7.33 -17.49 -0.42
CA ILE A 13 7.06 -17.80 -1.82
C ILE A 13 6.11 -19.00 -1.84
N LEU A 14 5.05 -18.88 -2.63
CA LEU A 14 4.05 -19.94 -2.80
C LEU A 14 4.13 -20.46 -4.23
N CYS A 15 4.03 -21.77 -4.42
CA CYS A 15 3.80 -22.35 -5.73
C CYS A 15 2.48 -23.11 -5.74
N GLY A 16 1.84 -23.16 -6.90
CA GLY A 16 0.58 -23.85 -7.08
C GLY A 16 0.39 -24.30 -8.51
N LEU A 17 -0.37 -25.38 -8.65
CA LEU A 17 -0.73 -25.92 -9.94
C LEU A 17 -2.24 -25.77 -10.11
N GLN A 18 -2.61 -25.03 -11.14
CA GLN A 18 -3.99 -24.75 -11.49
C GLN A 18 -4.23 -25.14 -12.94
N ASP A 19 -5.10 -26.13 -13.14
CA ASP A 19 -5.48 -26.65 -14.44
C ASP A 19 -4.21 -27.07 -15.26
N THR A 20 -3.80 -26.31 -16.27
CA THR A 20 -2.57 -26.53 -17.07
C THR A 20 -1.47 -25.50 -16.80
N ARG A 21 -1.54 -24.74 -15.71
CA ARG A 21 -0.56 -23.71 -15.36
C ARG A 21 0.10 -24.01 -14.03
N PHE A 22 1.42 -23.88 -14.02
CA PHE A 22 2.23 -23.84 -12.82
C PHE A 22 2.53 -22.37 -12.52
N THR A 23 2.02 -21.88 -11.40
CA THR A 23 2.16 -20.49 -10.98
C THR A 23 2.99 -20.44 -9.70
N VAL A 24 3.96 -19.54 -9.68
CA VAL A 24 4.76 -19.23 -8.50
C VAL A 24 4.50 -17.78 -8.14
N TRP A 25 3.96 -17.57 -6.95
CA TRP A 25 3.80 -16.26 -6.33
C TRP A 25 5.09 -15.94 -5.57
N TYR A 26 5.91 -15.07 -6.12
CA TYR A 26 7.17 -14.65 -5.49
C TYR A 26 6.97 -13.85 -4.21
N TYR A 27 5.84 -13.16 -4.07
CA TYR A 27 5.46 -12.47 -2.84
C TYR A 27 3.93 -12.47 -2.65
N PRO A 28 3.34 -13.53 -2.05
CA PRO A 28 1.89 -13.62 -1.86
C PRO A 28 1.29 -12.48 -1.01
N ASN A 29 2.09 -11.94 -0.09
CA ASN A 29 1.69 -10.81 0.75
C ASN A 29 1.38 -9.53 -0.04
N THR A 30 1.76 -9.45 -1.32
CA THR A 30 1.38 -8.35 -2.23
C THR A 30 -0.12 -8.06 -2.19
N VAL A 31 -0.98 -9.08 -1.98
CA VAL A 31 -2.44 -8.92 -1.90
C VAL A 31 -2.89 -7.93 -0.82
N TYR A 32 -2.15 -7.84 0.28
CA TYR A 32 -2.46 -6.96 1.41
C TYR A 32 -1.87 -5.55 1.26
N VAL A 33 -0.99 -5.36 0.28
CA VAL A 33 -0.25 -4.11 0.09
C VAL A 33 -0.77 -3.40 -1.14
N ASP A 34 -0.78 -4.09 -2.28
CA ASP A 34 -1.15 -3.55 -3.58
C ASP A 34 -1.72 -4.66 -4.46
N LYS A 35 -3.06 -4.72 -4.54
CA LYS A 35 -3.76 -5.76 -5.29
C LYS A 35 -3.49 -5.68 -6.79
N ASP A 36 -3.25 -4.48 -7.31
CA ASP A 36 -3.03 -4.26 -8.74
C ASP A 36 -1.65 -4.76 -9.17
N LEU A 37 -0.71 -4.85 -8.21
CA LEU A 37 0.63 -5.36 -8.45
C LEU A 37 0.70 -6.89 -8.45
N LEU A 38 -0.27 -7.57 -7.83
CA LEU A 38 -0.33 -9.03 -7.75
C LEU A 38 -0.01 -9.74 -9.08
N PRO A 39 -0.69 -9.45 -10.21
CA PRO A 39 -0.41 -10.14 -11.48
C PRO A 39 1.03 -9.94 -11.97
N LYS A 40 1.70 -8.85 -11.58
CA LYS A 40 3.08 -8.56 -11.97
C LYS A 40 4.12 -9.27 -11.09
N THR A 41 3.71 -9.89 -9.97
CA THR A 41 4.59 -10.61 -9.04
C THR A 41 4.60 -12.13 -9.24
N LEU A 42 4.00 -12.59 -10.35
CA LEU A 42 3.81 -14.00 -10.66
C LEU A 42 4.83 -14.48 -11.68
N PHE A 43 5.30 -15.70 -11.50
CA PHE A 43 5.95 -16.47 -12.53
C PHE A 43 5.02 -17.59 -12.97
N GLU A 44 4.70 -17.66 -14.26
CA GLU A 44 3.87 -18.71 -14.83
C GLU A 44 4.68 -19.56 -15.81
N LYS A 45 4.49 -20.88 -15.73
CA LYS A 45 5.02 -21.86 -16.68
C LYS A 45 3.91 -22.81 -17.11
N ASP A 46 3.92 -23.21 -18.37
CA ASP A 46 3.03 -24.26 -18.87
C ASP A 46 3.30 -25.58 -18.14
N ALA A 47 2.23 -26.17 -17.59
CA ALA A 47 2.24 -27.40 -16.81
C ALA A 47 1.83 -28.63 -17.63
N SER A 48 1.61 -28.48 -18.94
CA SER A 48 1.22 -29.56 -19.86
C SER A 48 2.19 -30.76 -19.84
N GLU A 49 3.45 -30.53 -19.43
CA GLU A 49 4.50 -31.54 -19.29
C GLU A 49 4.31 -32.49 -18.08
N PHE A 50 3.41 -32.18 -17.14
CA PHE A 50 3.29 -32.89 -15.87
C PHE A 50 2.26 -34.03 -15.86
N SER A 51 1.73 -34.42 -17.03
CA SER A 51 0.76 -35.51 -17.21
C SER A 51 -0.58 -35.28 -16.47
N LYS A 52 -1.45 -36.30 -16.40
CA LYS A 52 -2.73 -36.20 -15.69
C LYS A 52 -2.49 -36.16 -14.17
N ASN A 53 -3.21 -35.29 -13.45
CA ASN A 53 -3.22 -35.17 -11.98
C ASN A 53 -1.84 -35.05 -11.28
N PRO A 54 -1.01 -34.05 -11.64
CA PRO A 54 0.24 -33.78 -10.92
C PRO A 54 -0.03 -33.28 -9.50
N GLN A 55 0.80 -33.72 -8.54
CA GLN A 55 0.76 -33.28 -7.15
C GLN A 55 2.09 -32.66 -6.75
N ILE A 56 2.07 -31.46 -6.17
CA ILE A 56 3.28 -30.84 -5.61
C ILE A 56 3.56 -31.52 -4.28
N VAL A 57 4.76 -32.08 -4.14
CA VAL A 57 5.18 -32.79 -2.93
C VAL A 57 5.89 -31.84 -1.97
N GLN A 58 6.86 -31.08 -2.47
CA GLN A 58 7.65 -30.16 -1.67
C GLN A 58 8.25 -29.04 -2.52
N PHE A 59 8.57 -27.93 -1.86
CA PHE A 59 9.31 -26.81 -2.42
C PHE A 59 10.46 -26.45 -1.46
N VAL A 60 11.69 -26.81 -1.86
CA VAL A 60 12.90 -26.64 -1.04
C VAL A 60 13.92 -25.82 -1.83
N GLY A 61 14.38 -24.71 -1.25
CA GLY A 61 15.32 -23.81 -1.91
C GLY A 61 14.76 -23.28 -3.23
N ASN A 62 15.39 -23.62 -4.36
CA ASN A 62 14.91 -23.23 -5.69
C ASN A 62 14.23 -24.36 -6.47
N GLN A 63 13.97 -25.52 -5.83
CA GLN A 63 13.45 -26.70 -6.50
C GLN A 63 12.06 -27.08 -6.00
N VAL A 64 11.13 -27.26 -6.95
CA VAL A 64 9.80 -27.80 -6.69
C VAL A 64 9.74 -29.23 -7.19
N THR A 65 9.43 -30.16 -6.29
CA THR A 65 9.25 -31.57 -6.62
C THR A 65 7.77 -31.84 -6.89
N ILE A 66 7.46 -32.34 -8.08
CA ILE A 66 6.12 -32.71 -8.50
C ILE A 66 6.07 -34.21 -8.75
N ARG A 67 5.05 -34.87 -8.18
CA ARG A 67 4.72 -36.27 -8.44
C ARG A 67 3.69 -36.37 -9.55
N ARG A 68 4.01 -37.13 -10.60
CA ARG A 68 3.08 -37.47 -11.71
C ARG A 68 2.11 -38.58 -11.33
N ALA A 69 1.07 -38.81 -12.15
CA ALA A 69 0.14 -39.92 -11.96
C ALA A 69 0.80 -41.32 -12.03
N ASP A 70 1.89 -41.47 -12.77
CA ASP A 70 2.68 -42.71 -12.83
C ASP A 70 3.55 -42.94 -11.57
N GLY A 71 3.54 -41.99 -10.62
CA GLY A 71 4.33 -42.03 -9.40
C GLY A 71 5.76 -41.51 -9.55
N SER A 72 6.20 -41.15 -10.76
CA SER A 72 7.52 -40.54 -10.98
C SER A 72 7.61 -39.13 -10.37
N LEU A 73 8.81 -38.77 -9.92
CA LEU A 73 9.11 -37.45 -9.37
C LEU A 73 9.85 -36.61 -10.43
N ILE A 74 9.35 -35.41 -10.66
CA ILE A 74 9.97 -34.38 -11.51
C ILE A 74 10.43 -33.25 -10.60
N HIS A 75 11.56 -32.64 -10.96
CA HIS A 75 12.05 -31.43 -10.32
C HIS A 75 11.98 -30.25 -11.28
N ILE A 76 11.38 -29.15 -10.82
CA ILE A 76 11.35 -27.87 -11.53
C ILE A 76 12.23 -26.90 -10.78
N ASN A 77 13.16 -26.26 -11.49
CA ASN A 77 13.97 -25.20 -10.92
C ASN A 77 13.30 -23.84 -11.17
N ILE A 78 13.16 -23.06 -10.11
CA ILE A 78 12.71 -21.67 -10.14
C ILE A 78 13.97 -20.77 -10.08
N PRO A 79 13.96 -19.58 -10.69
CA PRO A 79 15.05 -18.62 -10.51
C PRO A 79 15.35 -18.36 -9.03
N PRO A 80 16.61 -18.32 -8.59
CA PRO A 80 16.96 -18.14 -7.17
C PRO A 80 16.80 -16.69 -6.69
N TYR A 81 16.67 -15.72 -7.61
CA TYR A 81 16.67 -14.29 -7.28
C TYR A 81 15.57 -13.83 -6.32
N PRO A 82 14.32 -14.32 -6.39
CA PRO A 82 13.30 -13.97 -5.41
C PRO A 82 13.68 -14.37 -3.99
N ALA A 83 14.26 -15.55 -3.78
CA ALA A 83 14.69 -15.98 -2.45
C ALA A 83 15.80 -15.08 -1.89
N ILE A 84 16.78 -14.72 -2.73
CA ILE A 84 17.85 -13.77 -2.38
C ILE A 84 17.26 -12.38 -2.07
N LEU A 85 16.24 -11.95 -2.82
CA LEU A 85 15.55 -10.69 -2.58
C LEU A 85 14.88 -10.67 -1.20
N HIS A 86 14.19 -11.75 -0.83
CA HIS A 86 13.60 -11.91 0.51
C HIS A 86 14.67 -11.81 1.61
N GLU A 87 15.84 -12.43 1.41
CA GLU A 87 16.96 -12.34 2.35
C GLU A 87 17.46 -10.90 2.53
N TYR A 88 17.68 -10.17 1.42
CA TYR A 88 18.11 -8.76 1.49
C TYR A 88 17.08 -7.87 2.17
N VAL A 89 15.80 -8.06 1.88
CA VAL A 89 14.70 -7.31 2.53
C VAL A 89 14.62 -7.62 4.01
N SER A 90 14.71 -8.89 4.41
CA SER A 90 14.72 -9.29 5.83
C SER A 90 15.90 -8.70 6.60
N SER A 91 17.04 -8.54 5.91
CA SER A 91 18.26 -7.91 6.46
C SER A 91 18.28 -6.39 6.32
N SER A 92 17.20 -5.75 5.82
CA SER A 92 17.13 -4.31 5.54
C SER A 92 18.23 -3.78 4.59
N LYS A 93 18.78 -4.64 3.72
CA LYS A 93 19.80 -4.29 2.71
C LYS A 93 19.15 -3.83 1.41
N TRP A 94 18.46 -2.70 1.47
CA TRP A 94 17.66 -2.17 0.36
C TRP A 94 18.48 -1.79 -0.87
N GLU A 95 19.68 -1.23 -0.68
CA GLU A 95 20.57 -0.91 -1.81
C GLU A 95 20.99 -2.15 -2.60
N ASP A 96 21.31 -3.24 -1.90
CA ASP A 96 21.69 -4.50 -2.54
C ASP A 96 20.49 -5.14 -3.25
N ALA A 97 19.29 -5.05 -2.68
CA ALA A 97 18.05 -5.45 -3.34
C ALA A 97 17.79 -4.68 -4.65
N VAL A 98 18.01 -3.37 -4.66
CA VAL A 98 17.91 -2.53 -5.87
C VAL A 98 18.98 -2.92 -6.89
N ARG A 99 20.23 -3.15 -6.46
CA ARG A 99 21.31 -3.61 -7.36
C ARG A 99 20.98 -4.96 -8.00
N LEU A 100 20.42 -5.89 -7.22
CA LEU A 100 19.96 -7.18 -7.73
C LEU A 100 18.89 -7.00 -8.81
N CYS A 101 17.88 -6.17 -8.57
CA CYS A 101 16.82 -5.93 -9.57
C CYS A 101 17.36 -5.25 -10.84
N ARG A 102 18.32 -4.32 -10.72
CA ARG A 102 19.00 -3.71 -11.88
C ARG A 102 19.84 -4.72 -12.67
N PHE A 103 20.46 -5.69 -11.99
CA PHE A 103 21.27 -6.73 -12.61
C PHE A 103 20.40 -7.73 -13.38
N VAL A 104 19.33 -8.23 -12.75
CA VAL A 104 18.43 -9.23 -13.34
C VAL A 104 17.59 -8.65 -14.48
N LYS A 105 17.24 -7.35 -14.40
CA LYS A 105 16.43 -6.63 -15.41
C LYS A 105 15.06 -7.26 -15.66
N ASP A 106 14.50 -7.89 -14.63
CA ASP A 106 13.17 -8.50 -14.67
C ASP A 106 12.14 -7.63 -13.95
N GLN A 107 11.03 -7.33 -14.64
CA GLN A 107 9.93 -6.54 -14.09
C GLN A 107 9.25 -7.26 -12.92
N THR A 108 9.20 -8.59 -12.92
CA THR A 108 8.54 -9.33 -11.83
C THR A 108 9.27 -9.14 -10.50
N LEU A 109 10.60 -9.14 -10.55
CA LEU A 109 11.44 -8.93 -9.37
C LEU A 109 11.32 -7.50 -8.85
N TRP A 110 11.24 -6.51 -9.75
CA TRP A 110 10.95 -5.12 -9.37
C TRP A 110 9.58 -4.97 -8.73
N ALA A 111 8.55 -5.64 -9.24
CA ALA A 111 7.22 -5.68 -8.64
C ALA A 111 7.25 -6.27 -7.22
N CYS A 112 7.99 -7.36 -7.01
CA CYS A 112 8.18 -7.91 -5.67
C CYS A 112 8.90 -6.92 -4.73
N LEU A 113 9.95 -6.26 -5.22
CA LEU A 113 10.67 -5.25 -4.43
C LEU A 113 9.78 -4.07 -4.05
N ALA A 114 8.94 -3.59 -4.96
CA ALA A 114 7.98 -2.51 -4.68
C ALA A 114 7.00 -2.91 -3.57
N ALA A 115 6.38 -4.09 -3.65
CA ALA A 115 5.47 -4.59 -2.62
C ALA A 115 6.17 -4.76 -1.25
N MET A 116 7.38 -5.34 -1.25
CA MET A 116 8.18 -5.54 -0.04
C MET A 116 8.60 -4.22 0.62
N ALA A 117 8.98 -3.22 -0.19
CA ALA A 117 9.39 -1.91 0.29
C ALA A 117 8.21 -1.18 0.96
N VAL A 118 7.02 -1.24 0.38
CA VAL A 118 5.82 -0.65 0.97
C VAL A 118 5.43 -1.36 2.27
N ALA A 119 5.49 -2.69 2.30
CA ALA A 119 5.21 -3.48 3.51
C ALA A 119 6.13 -3.08 4.69
N ASN A 120 7.40 -2.81 4.41
CA ASN A 120 8.38 -2.36 5.40
C ASN A 120 8.46 -0.82 5.56
N LYS A 121 7.57 -0.07 4.89
CA LYS A 121 7.46 1.40 4.95
C LYS A 121 8.70 2.14 4.42
N ASP A 122 9.52 1.50 3.58
CA ASP A 122 10.62 2.15 2.88
C ASP A 122 10.16 2.80 1.58
N MET A 123 9.80 4.09 1.67
CA MET A 123 9.33 4.88 0.53
C MET A 123 10.41 5.20 -0.49
N THR A 124 11.69 5.16 -0.11
CA THR A 124 12.79 5.49 -1.05
C THR A 124 12.97 4.38 -2.07
N THR A 125 13.03 3.13 -1.60
CA THR A 125 13.12 1.96 -2.45
C THR A 125 11.82 1.72 -3.22
N ALA A 126 10.66 1.95 -2.58
CA ALA A 126 9.37 1.83 -3.25
C ALA A 126 9.25 2.76 -4.47
N GLU A 127 9.69 4.02 -4.37
CA GLU A 127 9.67 4.96 -5.50
C GLU A 127 10.50 4.46 -6.68
N ILE A 128 11.74 4.01 -6.42
CA ILE A 128 12.63 3.48 -7.46
C ILE A 128 12.00 2.25 -8.13
N ALA A 129 11.40 1.36 -7.33
CA ALA A 129 10.77 0.15 -7.83
C ALA A 129 9.52 0.45 -8.66
N TYR A 130 8.60 1.30 -8.18
CA TYR A 130 7.42 1.71 -8.97
C TYR A 130 7.79 2.45 -10.25
N ALA A 131 8.83 3.30 -10.21
CA ALA A 131 9.34 3.97 -11.40
C ALA A 131 9.86 2.96 -12.44
N SER A 132 10.52 1.89 -11.99
CA SER A 132 11.03 0.83 -12.87
C SER A 132 9.92 -0.05 -13.49
N ILE A 133 8.78 -0.18 -12.81
CA ILE A 133 7.61 -0.94 -13.28
C ILE A 133 6.74 -0.08 -14.21
N GLY A 134 6.91 1.25 -14.20
CA GLY A 134 6.13 2.20 -15.00
C GLY A 134 4.82 2.64 -14.36
N GLU A 135 4.65 2.45 -13.04
CA GLU A 135 3.47 2.90 -12.29
C GLU A 135 3.63 4.37 -11.86
N ILE A 136 3.50 5.29 -12.82
CA ILE A 136 3.80 6.72 -12.64
C ILE A 136 2.87 7.35 -11.59
N ASP A 137 1.60 6.97 -11.56
CA ASP A 137 0.62 7.52 -10.61
C ASP A 137 1.03 7.22 -9.16
N LYS A 138 1.54 6.02 -8.91
CA LYS A 138 2.03 5.60 -7.59
C LYS A 138 3.31 6.33 -7.20
N VAL A 139 4.21 6.57 -8.17
CA VAL A 139 5.43 7.37 -7.95
C VAL A 139 5.08 8.81 -7.58
N GLN A 140 4.15 9.45 -8.29
CA GLN A 140 3.69 10.80 -7.98
C GLN A 140 3.09 10.88 -6.58
N TYR A 141 2.28 9.89 -6.20
CA TYR A 141 1.74 9.83 -4.85
C TYR A 141 2.85 9.69 -3.81
N ILE A 142 3.83 8.80 -4.00
CA ILE A 142 4.97 8.65 -3.08
C ILE A 142 5.78 9.95 -2.96
N SER A 143 5.99 10.68 -4.07
CA SER A 143 6.63 12.00 -4.04
C SER A 143 5.84 12.99 -3.18
N SER A 144 4.51 13.03 -3.34
CA SER A 144 3.66 13.89 -2.53
C SER A 144 3.73 13.57 -1.04
N ILE A 145 3.88 12.29 -0.67
CA ILE A 145 4.10 11.88 0.73
C ILE A 145 5.41 12.47 1.27
N LYS A 146 6.48 12.46 0.47
CA LYS A 146 7.80 12.96 0.91
C LYS A 146 7.77 14.46 1.21
N GLU A 147 6.95 15.22 0.49
CA GLU A 147 6.75 16.66 0.67
C GLU A 147 5.94 17.03 1.93
N LEU A 148 5.25 16.08 2.57
CA LEU A 148 4.48 16.35 3.77
C LEU A 148 5.39 16.81 4.94
N PRO A 149 4.91 17.73 5.80
CA PRO A 149 5.71 18.27 6.88
C PRO A 149 5.80 17.34 8.10
N SER A 150 4.68 16.69 8.49
CA SER A 150 4.61 15.82 9.68
C SER A 150 5.01 14.38 9.38
N LYS A 151 5.71 13.74 10.33
CA LYS A 151 6.06 12.32 10.26
C LYS A 151 4.82 11.42 10.40
N GLU A 152 3.90 11.80 11.26
CA GLU A 152 2.63 11.11 11.50
C GLU A 152 1.74 11.17 10.24
N SER A 153 1.70 12.33 9.60
CA SER A 153 1.02 12.53 8.32
C SER A 153 1.62 11.64 7.23
N LYS A 154 2.96 11.59 7.11
CA LYS A 154 3.63 10.64 6.20
C LYS A 154 3.24 9.20 6.45
N LEU A 155 3.30 8.74 7.70
CA LEU A 155 2.95 7.38 8.07
C LEU A 155 1.48 7.05 7.77
N ALA A 156 0.57 8.00 7.99
CA ALA A 156 -0.83 7.83 7.64
C ALA A 156 -1.02 7.67 6.13
N HIS A 157 -0.37 8.50 5.32
CA HIS A 157 -0.45 8.37 3.86
C HIS A 157 0.21 7.09 3.31
N ILE A 158 1.23 6.57 3.99
CA ILE A 158 1.82 5.25 3.70
C ILE A 158 0.80 4.13 3.99
N LEU A 159 0.08 4.21 5.10
CA LEU A 159 -0.98 3.24 5.43
C LEU A 159 -2.15 3.32 4.45
N LEU A 160 -2.50 4.52 4.00
CA LEU A 160 -3.48 4.71 2.92
C LEU A 160 -3.01 4.08 1.62
N PHE A 161 -1.72 4.23 1.30
CA PHE A 161 -1.13 3.62 0.11
C PHE A 161 -1.24 2.09 0.14
N SER A 162 -1.06 1.47 1.32
CA SER A 162 -1.21 0.03 1.49
C SER A 162 -2.67 -0.45 1.65
N GLY A 163 -3.66 0.45 1.49
CA GLY A 163 -5.08 0.12 1.64
C GLY A 163 -5.61 0.04 3.09
N ASN A 164 -4.80 0.36 4.09
CA ASN A 164 -5.17 0.31 5.51
C ASN A 164 -5.81 1.63 5.97
N ILE A 165 -7.04 1.89 5.49
CA ILE A 165 -7.74 3.17 5.70
C ILE A 165 -8.05 3.42 7.18
N GLN A 166 -8.50 2.40 7.90
CA GLN A 166 -8.89 2.53 9.31
C GLN A 166 -7.67 2.86 10.20
N ASP A 167 -6.55 2.17 9.97
CA ASP A 167 -5.32 2.43 10.72
C ASP A 167 -4.76 3.82 10.41
N ALA A 168 -4.84 4.26 9.15
CA ALA A 168 -4.46 5.62 8.78
C ALA A 168 -5.33 6.68 9.50
N GLU A 169 -6.65 6.48 9.54
CA GLU A 169 -7.57 7.39 10.23
C GLU A 169 -7.26 7.44 11.73
N THR A 170 -7.11 6.29 12.39
CA THR A 170 -6.81 6.25 13.82
C THR A 170 -5.47 6.91 14.15
N LEU A 171 -4.45 6.74 13.30
CA LEU A 171 -3.15 7.40 13.47
C LEU A 171 -3.27 8.92 13.37
N LEU A 172 -4.01 9.44 12.38
CA LEU A 172 -4.24 10.88 12.22
C LEU A 172 -5.02 11.46 13.42
N LEU A 173 -6.03 10.73 13.90
CA LEU A 173 -6.81 11.15 15.08
C LEU A 173 -5.96 11.14 16.36
N GLN A 174 -5.10 10.14 16.57
CA GLN A 174 -4.15 10.09 17.69
C GLN A 174 -3.14 11.23 17.63
N ALA A 175 -2.68 11.59 16.44
CA ALA A 175 -1.83 12.75 16.23
C ALA A 175 -2.56 14.08 16.45
N GLY A 176 -3.90 14.08 16.54
CA GLY A 176 -4.74 15.27 16.63
C GLY A 176 -4.90 16.02 15.31
N LEU A 177 -4.55 15.39 14.18
CA LEU A 177 -4.69 15.92 12.82
C LEU A 177 -6.10 15.61 12.28
N VAL A 178 -7.12 16.17 12.92
CA VAL A 178 -8.52 15.88 12.61
C VAL A 178 -8.89 16.33 11.20
N TYR A 179 -8.40 17.49 10.76
CA TYR A 179 -8.64 17.98 9.40
C TYR A 179 -8.11 17.01 8.34
N GLN A 180 -6.89 16.49 8.51
CA GLN A 180 -6.32 15.51 7.58
C GLN A 180 -7.15 14.22 7.54
N ALA A 181 -7.62 13.73 8.70
CA ALA A 181 -8.50 12.57 8.76
C ALA A 181 -9.83 12.78 8.01
N ILE A 182 -10.39 14.00 8.07
CA ILE A 182 -11.58 14.39 7.31
C ILE A 182 -11.25 14.45 5.81
N GLN A 183 -10.16 15.11 5.43
CA GLN A 183 -9.74 15.27 4.04
C GLN A 183 -9.48 13.92 3.36
N VAL A 184 -8.83 12.99 4.06
CA VAL A 184 -8.62 11.62 3.58
C VAL A 184 -9.95 10.91 3.31
N ASN A 185 -10.91 11.01 4.24
CA ASN A 185 -12.23 10.40 4.05
C ASN A 185 -13.02 11.06 2.90
N ILE A 186 -12.87 12.37 2.69
CA ILE A 186 -13.42 13.07 1.51
C ILE A 186 -12.80 12.53 0.22
N ASN A 187 -11.47 12.42 0.16
CA ASN A 187 -10.75 11.93 -1.01
C ASN A 187 -11.11 10.46 -1.35
N LEU A 188 -11.42 9.66 -0.34
CA LEU A 188 -11.89 8.28 -0.49
C LEU A 188 -13.40 8.17 -0.76
N TYR A 189 -14.12 9.30 -0.89
CA TYR A 189 -15.58 9.36 -1.05
C TYR A 189 -16.39 8.75 0.11
N ASN A 190 -15.78 8.60 1.28
CA ASN A 190 -16.43 8.15 2.52
C ASN A 190 -17.13 9.33 3.22
N TRP A 191 -18.11 9.91 2.54
CA TRP A 191 -18.78 11.14 2.96
C TRP A 191 -19.44 11.04 4.35
N GLU A 192 -20.10 9.92 4.65
CA GLU A 192 -20.76 9.72 5.95
C GLU A 192 -19.75 9.72 7.09
N ARG A 193 -18.60 9.05 6.91
CA ARG A 193 -17.53 9.02 7.90
C ARG A 193 -16.90 10.40 8.08
N ALA A 194 -16.67 11.12 6.99
CA ALA A 194 -16.14 12.49 7.04
C ALA A 194 -17.08 13.42 7.84
N LEU A 195 -18.39 13.32 7.63
CA LEU A 195 -19.38 14.11 8.37
C LEU A 195 -19.43 13.73 9.86
N ASP A 196 -19.43 12.43 10.17
CA ASP A 196 -19.43 11.95 11.56
C ASP A 196 -18.18 12.43 12.33
N LEU A 197 -17.01 12.41 11.70
CA LEU A 197 -15.77 12.95 12.27
C LEU A 197 -15.87 14.46 12.51
N ALA A 198 -16.35 15.20 11.52
CA ALA A 198 -16.53 16.65 11.61
C ALA A 198 -17.49 17.05 12.74
N VAL A 199 -18.63 16.37 12.86
CA VAL A 199 -19.63 16.63 13.91
C VAL A 199 -19.09 16.24 15.29
N LYS A 200 -18.43 15.09 15.41
CA LYS A 200 -17.88 14.60 16.69
C LYS A 200 -16.82 15.55 17.25
N HIS A 201 -15.95 16.07 16.39
CA HIS A 201 -14.90 17.01 16.79
C HIS A 201 -15.34 18.48 16.73
N LYS A 202 -16.57 18.75 16.25
CA LYS A 202 -17.15 20.08 16.06
C LYS A 202 -16.27 21.00 15.19
N THR A 203 -15.62 20.42 14.20
CA THR A 203 -14.71 21.12 13.28
C THR A 203 -15.06 20.78 11.84
N HIS A 204 -14.81 21.70 10.91
CA HIS A 204 -14.80 21.41 9.47
C HIS A 204 -16.09 20.80 8.85
N VAL A 205 -17.26 21.02 9.47
CA VAL A 205 -18.55 20.57 8.92
C VAL A 205 -18.86 21.30 7.61
N ASP A 206 -18.58 22.60 7.55
CA ASP A 206 -18.71 23.45 6.37
C ASP A 206 -17.84 22.96 5.20
N THR A 207 -16.59 22.55 5.47
CA THR A 207 -15.70 21.95 4.47
C THR A 207 -16.28 20.67 3.86
N VAL A 208 -16.79 19.74 4.70
CA VAL A 208 -17.36 18.48 4.21
C VAL A 208 -18.58 18.74 3.32
N LEU A 209 -19.46 19.67 3.74
CA LEU A 209 -20.62 20.08 2.96
C LEU A 209 -20.24 20.74 1.64
N ALA A 210 -19.24 21.63 1.64
CA ALA A 210 -18.76 22.30 0.43
C ALA A 210 -18.22 21.29 -0.60
N TYR A 211 -17.33 20.38 -0.19
CA TYR A 211 -16.79 19.35 -1.07
C TYR A 211 -17.87 18.40 -1.59
N ARG A 212 -18.86 18.07 -0.74
CA ARG A 212 -20.00 17.24 -1.12
C ARG A 212 -20.88 17.94 -2.17
N GLN A 213 -21.17 19.23 -1.98
CA GLN A 213 -21.95 20.00 -2.94
C GLN A 213 -21.24 20.08 -4.30
N LYS A 214 -19.94 20.41 -4.31
CA LYS A 214 -19.15 20.44 -5.53
C LYS A 214 -19.15 19.09 -6.25
N PHE A 215 -18.95 18.01 -5.50
CA PHE A 215 -19.04 16.66 -6.05
C PHE A 215 -20.41 16.42 -6.70
N LEU A 216 -21.50 16.75 -6.03
CA LEU A 216 -22.85 16.55 -6.59
C LEU A 216 -23.12 17.41 -7.83
N GLU A 217 -22.63 18.65 -7.86
CA GLU A 217 -22.70 19.54 -9.02
C GLU A 217 -21.95 18.97 -10.22
N ASP A 218 -20.72 18.46 -10.01
CA ASP A 218 -19.90 17.83 -11.06
C ASP A 218 -20.60 16.61 -11.68
N PHE A 219 -21.40 15.88 -10.88
CA PHE A 219 -22.19 14.73 -11.35
C PHE A 219 -23.64 15.07 -11.76
N GLY A 220 -24.05 16.34 -11.67
CA GLY A 220 -25.42 16.79 -11.98
C GLY A 220 -26.51 16.16 -11.11
N LYS A 221 -26.18 15.72 -9.89
CA LYS A 221 -27.11 15.05 -8.96
C LYS A 221 -27.49 15.97 -7.82
N LYS A 222 -28.67 15.73 -7.24
CA LYS A 222 -29.12 16.43 -6.02
C LYS A 222 -28.80 15.58 -4.80
N GLU A 223 -28.59 16.24 -3.66
CA GLU A 223 -28.32 15.55 -2.39
C GLU A 223 -29.53 14.72 -1.98
N THR A 224 -29.31 13.43 -1.75
CA THR A 224 -30.36 12.49 -1.34
C THR A 224 -30.24 12.15 0.15
N ASN A 225 -29.10 12.44 0.78
CA ASN A 225 -28.85 12.02 2.16
C ASN A 225 -29.49 13.00 3.16
N LYS A 226 -30.38 12.47 4.01
CA LYS A 226 -31.14 13.25 5.01
C LYS A 226 -30.24 13.98 6.00
N ARG A 227 -29.11 13.38 6.40
CA ARG A 227 -28.16 14.02 7.33
C ARG A 227 -27.53 15.26 6.71
N PHE A 228 -27.11 15.17 5.45
CA PHE A 228 -26.49 16.29 4.74
C PHE A 228 -27.48 17.44 4.52
N LEU A 229 -28.75 17.15 4.23
CA LEU A 229 -29.80 18.17 4.10
C LEU A 229 -30.03 18.93 5.41
N GLN A 230 -30.12 18.22 6.55
CA GLN A 230 -30.31 18.84 7.87
C GLN A 230 -29.18 19.79 8.26
N TYR A 231 -27.93 19.41 7.98
CA TYR A 231 -26.78 20.27 8.28
C TYR A 231 -26.57 21.39 7.24
N ALA A 232 -27.03 21.20 5.99
CA ALA A 232 -26.99 22.23 4.96
C ALA A 232 -27.99 23.37 5.22
N GLU A 233 -29.16 23.09 5.80
CA GLU A 233 -30.15 24.11 6.16
C GLU A 233 -29.65 25.13 7.20
N GLY A 234 -28.64 24.75 8.01
CA GLY A 234 -28.09 25.60 9.07
C GLY A 234 -26.80 26.34 8.71
N ILE A 235 -26.21 26.11 7.53
CA ILE A 235 -24.85 26.58 7.21
C ILE A 235 -24.81 27.18 5.80
N GLU A 236 -24.55 28.50 5.72
CA GLU A 236 -24.16 29.14 4.46
C GLU A 236 -22.74 28.72 4.07
N ILE A 237 -22.61 28.04 2.93
CA ILE A 237 -21.35 27.51 2.43
C ILE A 237 -20.58 28.63 1.71
N ASP A 238 -19.55 29.16 2.37
CA ASP A 238 -18.63 30.15 1.79
C ASP A 238 -17.27 29.51 1.49
N TRP A 239 -16.99 29.33 0.20
CA TRP A 239 -15.76 28.71 -0.31
C TRP A 239 -14.48 29.45 0.13
N ASN A 240 -14.54 30.76 0.35
CA ASN A 240 -13.38 31.55 0.75
C ASN A 240 -13.03 31.29 2.22
N LYS A 241 -14.05 31.17 3.08
CA LYS A 241 -13.85 30.82 4.50
C LYS A 241 -13.36 29.38 4.67
N VAL A 242 -13.87 28.47 3.84
CA VAL A 242 -13.41 27.08 3.78
C VAL A 242 -11.93 27.03 3.43
N LYS A 243 -11.49 27.71 2.35
CA LYS A 243 -10.07 27.75 1.96
C LYS A 243 -9.17 28.35 3.04
N ALA A 244 -9.59 29.46 3.65
CA ALA A 244 -8.82 30.09 4.73
C ALA A 244 -8.66 29.18 5.96
N LYS A 245 -9.71 28.42 6.33
CA LYS A 245 -9.63 27.42 7.41
C LYS A 245 -8.69 26.26 7.08
N ILE A 246 -8.69 25.81 5.82
CA ILE A 246 -7.78 24.76 5.35
C ILE A 246 -6.33 25.23 5.42
N GLU A 247 -6.04 26.43 4.90
CA GLU A 247 -4.69 27.02 4.95
C GLU A 247 -4.20 27.21 6.39
N MET A 248 -5.09 27.60 7.30
CA MET A 248 -4.75 27.74 8.72
C MET A 248 -4.39 26.40 9.37
N GLU A 249 -5.11 25.31 9.06
CA GLU A 249 -4.77 23.98 9.59
C GLU A 249 -3.48 23.42 8.99
N ILE A 250 -3.23 23.66 7.70
CA ILE A 250 -1.96 23.28 7.05
C ILE A 250 -0.79 24.08 7.64
N ALA A 251 -0.97 25.37 7.92
CA ALA A 251 0.03 26.20 8.59
C ALA A 251 0.31 25.70 10.02
N LYS A 252 -0.74 25.39 10.79
CA LYS A 252 -0.59 24.80 12.14
C LYS A 252 0.11 23.45 12.11
N GLU A 253 -0.18 22.60 11.12
CA GLU A 253 0.51 21.31 10.96
C GLU A 253 2.01 21.52 10.68
N ARG A 254 2.35 22.47 9.80
CA ARG A 254 3.75 22.85 9.52
C ARG A 254 4.44 23.40 10.77
N GLU A 255 3.83 24.33 11.47
CA GLU A 255 4.37 24.90 12.72
C GLU A 255 4.55 23.83 13.79
N ARG A 256 3.57 22.94 13.96
CA ARG A 256 3.65 21.83 14.93
C ARG A 256 4.75 20.84 14.57
N SER A 257 4.93 20.54 13.28
CA SER A 257 6.03 19.69 12.83
C SER A 257 7.41 20.32 13.06
N ALA A 258 7.52 21.66 12.91
CA ALA A 258 8.75 22.41 13.18
C ALA A 258 9.01 22.59 14.68
N ALA A 259 7.95 22.66 15.49
CA ALA A 259 7.99 22.82 16.93
C ALA A 259 8.30 21.52 17.69
N ILE A 260 8.31 20.35 17.04
CA ILE A 260 8.87 19.11 17.60
C ILE A 260 10.37 19.13 17.28
N PRO A 261 11.25 19.61 18.19
CA PRO A 261 12.67 19.57 17.95
C PRO A 261 13.12 18.11 18.05
N ALA A 262 14.28 17.80 17.48
CA ALA A 262 14.96 16.52 17.59
C ALA A 262 15.41 16.18 19.05
N VAL A 263 14.50 16.17 20.03
CA VAL A 263 14.79 15.95 21.46
C VAL A 263 14.97 14.46 21.80
N ARG A 264 15.49 13.65 20.87
CA ARG A 264 15.93 12.26 21.16
C ARG A 264 17.33 11.92 20.65
N ALA A 265 18.16 12.94 20.37
CA ALA A 265 19.57 12.76 20.04
C ALA A 265 20.50 13.41 21.08
N SER A 266 20.19 13.27 22.37
CA SER A 266 21.15 13.60 23.45
C SER A 266 20.61 13.14 24.80
N VAL A 267 20.64 11.83 25.06
CA VAL A 267 20.59 11.29 26.42
C VAL A 267 21.81 10.39 26.59
N THR A 268 22.87 11.03 27.11
CA THR A 268 23.91 10.48 28.00
C THR A 268 24.61 9.18 27.62
N VAL A 269 25.84 9.32 27.10
CA VAL A 269 26.97 8.46 27.51
C VAL A 269 28.00 9.38 28.17
N GLN A 270 27.86 9.58 29.48
CA GLN A 270 29.01 9.91 30.31
C GLN A 270 29.57 8.59 30.81
N ARG A 271 30.79 8.29 30.39
CA ARG A 271 31.69 7.32 31.03
C ARG A 271 32.84 8.09 31.62
#